data_AF-A0A2D7RGR6-F1
#
_entry.id   AF-A0A2D7RGR6-F1
#
_cell.length_a   1.000
_cell.length_b   1.000
_cell.length_c   1.000
_cell.angle_alpha   90.00
_cell.angle_beta   90.00
_cell.angle_gamma   90.00
#
_symmetry.space_group_name_H-M   'P 1'
#
loop_
_entity.id
_entity.type
_entity.pdbx_description
1 polymer ?
#
loop_
_entity_poly.entity_id
_entity_poly.type
_entity_poly.pdbx_seq_one_letter_code
_entity_poly.pdbx_strand_id
1 'polypeptide(L)'
;MINNPVLFSLKKDVKIKQLKIFFKLNRNKNCIIKFENNDNINDVFIKEIQKFNTNHKKTIVIISKNLTLDKFINIAPTFKEALDIIEIEEIERSLEI
;
A
#
# COMPACT_ATOMS: atom_id res chain seq x y z
N MET A 1 -7.18 -1.27 19.36
CA MET A 1 -6.98 -2.51 18.56
C MET A 1 -6.16 -2.13 17.35
N ILE A 2 -4.96 -2.68 17.20
CA ILE A 2 -4.17 -2.55 15.97
C ILE A 2 -5.00 -3.21 14.88
N ASN A 3 -5.58 -2.42 13.97
CA ASN A 3 -6.34 -2.97 12.86
C ASN A 3 -5.36 -3.69 11.93
N ASN A 4 -5.43 -5.02 11.91
CA ASN A 4 -4.60 -5.82 11.02
C ASN A 4 -4.71 -5.30 9.59
N PRO A 5 -3.58 -4.99 8.93
CA PRO A 5 -3.62 -4.49 7.58
C PRO A 5 -4.16 -5.54 6.62
N VAL A 6 -4.86 -5.07 5.59
CA VAL A 6 -5.32 -5.93 4.51
C VAL A 6 -4.26 -6.03 3.44
N LEU A 7 -3.95 -7.25 3.03
CA LEU A 7 -2.96 -7.54 1.99
C LEU A 7 -3.64 -7.68 0.63
N PHE A 8 -3.08 -7.03 -0.38
CA PHE A 8 -3.42 -7.23 -1.78
C PHE A 8 -2.19 -7.68 -2.56
N SER A 9 -2.22 -8.91 -3.05
CA SER A 9 -1.17 -9.45 -3.91
C SER A 9 -1.45 -9.13 -5.37
N LEU A 10 -0.54 -8.41 -6.01
CA LEU A 10 -0.62 -8.04 -7.42
C LEU A 10 0.09 -9.12 -8.26
N LYS A 11 -0.72 -10.01 -8.83
CA LYS A 11 -0.31 -11.07 -9.75
C LYS A 11 -0.40 -10.60 -11.20
N LYS A 12 0.21 -11.34 -12.14
CA LYS A 12 0.24 -11.00 -13.58
C LYS A 12 -1.16 -10.79 -14.19
N ASP A 13 -2.17 -11.49 -13.69
CA ASP A 13 -3.56 -11.51 -14.18
C ASP A 13 -4.48 -10.51 -13.47
N VAL A 14 -3.98 -9.82 -12.44
CA VAL A 14 -4.77 -8.83 -11.70
C VAL A 14 -5.09 -7.64 -12.60
N LYS A 15 -6.37 -7.31 -12.70
CA LYS A 15 -6.84 -6.13 -13.44
C LYS A 15 -6.89 -4.91 -12.51
N ILE A 16 -6.63 -3.71 -13.05
CA ILE A 16 -6.75 -2.43 -12.32
C ILE A 16 -8.13 -2.29 -11.65
N LYS A 17 -9.20 -2.80 -12.27
CA LYS A 17 -10.55 -2.81 -11.68
C LYS A 17 -10.59 -3.51 -10.32
N GLN A 18 -9.84 -4.59 -10.14
CA GLN A 18 -9.75 -5.32 -8.86
C GLN A 18 -9.04 -4.48 -7.80
N LEU A 19 -7.94 -3.80 -8.16
CA LEU A 19 -7.26 -2.86 -7.27
C LEU A 19 -8.19 -1.73 -6.81
N LYS A 20 -8.98 -1.16 -7.74
CA LYS A 20 -9.98 -0.13 -7.41
C LYS A 20 -11.05 -0.63 -6.44
N ILE A 21 -11.56 -1.84 -6.66
CA ILE A 21 -12.54 -2.47 -5.77
C ILE A 21 -11.93 -2.68 -4.39
N PHE A 22 -10.69 -3.18 -4.32
CA PHE A 22 -9.98 -3.40 -3.07
C PHE A 22 -9.86 -2.11 -2.24
N PHE A 23 -9.40 -1.00 -2.83
CA PHE A 23 -9.29 0.26 -2.10
C PHE A 23 -10.64 0.84 -1.68
N LYS A 24 -11.69 0.67 -2.51
CA LYS A 24 -13.05 1.10 -2.11
C LYS A 24 -13.56 0.33 -0.89
N LEU A 25 -13.35 -0.98 -0.85
CA LEU A 25 -13.80 -1.82 0.26
C LEU A 25 -12.98 -1.64 1.54
N ASN A 26 -11.73 -1.17 1.42
CA ASN A 26 -10.79 -1.08 2.54
C ASN A 26 -10.35 0.35 2.90
N ARG A 27 -11.15 1.36 2.51
CA ARG A 27 -10.84 2.79 2.71
C ARG A 27 -10.42 3.18 4.14
N ASN A 28 -10.92 2.46 5.14
CA ASN A 28 -10.72 2.73 6.56
C ASN A 28 -9.73 1.74 7.23
N LYS A 29 -8.96 0.97 6.46
CA LYS A 29 -8.01 -0.04 6.95
C LYS A 29 -6.62 0.21 6.41
N ASN A 30 -5.56 -0.11 7.16
CA ASN A 30 -4.23 -0.09 6.59
C ASN A 30 -4.11 -1.14 5.48
N CYS A 31 -3.45 -0.80 4.38
CA CYS A 31 -3.36 -1.64 3.20
C CYS A 31 -1.90 -1.92 2.86
N ILE A 32 -1.59 -3.17 2.56
CA ILE A 32 -0.29 -3.60 2.05
C ILE A 32 -0.48 -4.10 0.63
N ILE A 33 0.24 -3.51 -0.32
CA ILE A 33 0.23 -3.94 -1.72
C ILE A 33 1.53 -4.67 -2.01
N LYS A 34 1.46 -5.96 -2.31
CA LYS A 34 2.65 -6.78 -2.62
C LYS A 34 2.66 -7.13 -4.10
N PHE A 35 3.72 -6.74 -4.81
CA PHE A 35 3.95 -7.22 -6.17
C PHE A 35 4.59 -8.62 -6.11
N GLU A 36 3.96 -9.62 -6.73
CA GLU A 36 4.58 -10.96 -6.79
C GLU A 36 5.71 -11.04 -7.81
N ASN A 37 5.72 -10.15 -8.80
CA ASN A 37 6.77 -10.05 -9.81
C ASN A 37 7.34 -8.63 -9.78
N ASN A 38 8.53 -8.47 -9.20
CA ASN A 38 9.20 -7.17 -9.02
C ASN A 38 9.89 -6.66 -10.28
N ASP A 39 9.97 -7.47 -11.34
CA ASP A 39 10.77 -7.15 -12.52
C ASP A 39 10.06 -6.22 -13.51
N ASN A 40 8.74 -6.06 -13.40
CA ASN A 40 7.95 -5.17 -14.27
C ASN A 40 6.73 -4.62 -13.54
N ILE A 41 6.97 -3.75 -12.56
CA ILE A 41 5.90 -3.03 -11.87
C ILE A 41 5.33 -2.00 -12.83
N ASN A 42 4.10 -2.25 -13.30
CA ASN A 42 3.43 -1.39 -14.26
C ASN A 42 3.11 -0.02 -13.63
N ASP A 43 3.67 1.05 -14.20
CA ASP A 43 3.48 2.44 -13.74
C ASP A 43 2.01 2.84 -13.64
N VAL A 44 1.11 2.23 -14.42
CA VAL A 44 -0.34 2.49 -14.33
C VAL A 44 -0.89 2.07 -12.97
N PHE A 45 -0.45 0.95 -12.43
CA PHE A 45 -0.87 0.52 -11.09
C PHE A 45 -0.32 1.44 -10.01
N ILE A 46 0.94 1.87 -10.13
CA ILE A 46 1.54 2.83 -9.18
C ILE A 46 0.79 4.15 -9.19
N LYS A 47 0.49 4.71 -10.36
CA LYS A 47 -0.31 5.94 -10.49
C LYS A 47 -1.69 5.81 -9.86
N GLU A 48 -2.35 4.66 -9.99
CA GLU A 48 -3.64 4.44 -9.34
C GLU A 48 -3.48 4.33 -7.82
N ILE A 49 -2.46 3.62 -7.31
CA ILE A 49 -2.20 3.54 -5.86
C ILE A 49 -1.92 4.93 -5.28
N GLN A 50 -1.13 5.76 -5.96
CA GLN A 50 -0.88 7.16 -5.57
C GLN A 50 -2.18 7.98 -5.44
N LYS A 51 -3.08 7.88 -6.43
CA LYS A 51 -4.39 8.55 -6.38
C LYS A 51 -5.27 8.08 -5.22
N PHE A 52 -5.14 6.82 -4.83
CA PHE A 52 -5.84 6.31 -3.66
C PHE A 52 -5.19 6.81 -2.38
N ASN A 53 -3.86 6.84 -2.29
CA ASN A 53 -3.13 7.30 -1.11
C ASN A 53 -3.53 8.72 -0.67
N THR A 54 -3.76 9.63 -1.61
CA THR A 54 -4.21 10.99 -1.29
C THR A 54 -5.62 11.07 -0.68
N ASN A 55 -6.47 10.07 -0.91
CA ASN A 55 -7.87 10.06 -0.48
C ASN A 55 -8.20 8.98 0.56
N HIS A 56 -7.21 8.15 0.88
CA HIS A 56 -7.32 7.03 1.81
C HIS A 56 -7.31 7.55 3.24
N LYS A 57 -8.11 6.96 4.14
CA LYS A 57 -8.15 7.42 5.54
C LYS A 57 -7.05 6.80 6.42
N LYS A 58 -6.28 5.89 5.84
CA LYS A 58 -5.35 4.98 6.51
C LYS A 58 -4.12 4.75 5.63
N THR A 59 -3.08 4.17 6.19
CA THR A 59 -1.77 4.03 5.54
C THR A 59 -1.82 2.95 4.46
N ILE A 60 -1.27 3.26 3.28
CA ILE A 60 -1.02 2.28 2.21
C ILE A 60 0.49 2.10 2.12
N VAL A 61 0.96 0.86 2.20
CA VAL A 61 2.38 0.51 2.02
C VAL A 61 2.54 -0.42 0.82
N ILE A 62 3.54 -0.15 0.00
CA ILE A 62 3.90 -1.00 -1.14
C ILE A 62 5.11 -1.86 -0.75
N ILE A 63 4.98 -3.18 -0.92
CA ILE A 63 6.12 -4.08 -0.81
C ILE A 63 6.76 -4.23 -2.19
N SER A 64 7.98 -3.70 -2.33
CA SER A 64 8.82 -3.86 -3.52
C SER A 64 10.30 -3.70 -3.17
N LYS A 65 11.15 -4.50 -3.81
CA LYS A 65 12.61 -4.37 -3.70
C LYS A 65 13.21 -3.41 -4.74
N ASN A 66 12.48 -3.15 -5.82
CA ASN A 66 12.99 -2.48 -7.01
C ASN A 66 12.36 -1.10 -7.25
N LEU A 67 11.41 -0.68 -6.40
CA LEU A 67 10.73 0.61 -6.54
C LEU A 67 11.46 1.66 -5.71
N THR A 68 11.75 2.82 -6.31
CA THR A 68 12.40 3.93 -5.61
C THR A 68 11.39 4.86 -4.94
N LEU A 69 11.84 5.53 -3.86
CA LEU A 69 11.05 6.48 -3.06
C LEU A 69 10.49 7.63 -3.90
N ASP A 70 11.15 8.02 -4.99
CA ASP A 70 10.69 9.09 -5.89
C ASP A 70 9.30 8.80 -6.48
N LYS A 71 8.91 7.52 -6.53
CA LYS A 71 7.60 7.09 -7.01
C LYS A 71 6.57 6.90 -5.89
N PHE A 72 6.95 6.68 -4.63
CA PHE A 72 5.98 6.48 -3.55
C PHE A 72 6.64 6.59 -2.17
N ILE A 73 5.98 7.27 -1.23
CA ILE A 73 6.55 7.59 0.09
C ILE A 73 6.64 6.34 0.98
N ASN A 74 5.62 5.47 0.92
CA ASN A 74 5.51 4.30 1.81
C ASN A 74 5.85 3.01 1.06
N ILE A 75 7.15 2.78 0.81
CA ILE A 75 7.67 1.56 0.20
C ILE A 75 8.52 0.80 1.21
N ALA A 76 8.29 -0.50 1.30
CA ALA A 76 9.10 -1.42 2.10
C ALA A 76 9.61 -2.59 1.24
N PRO A 77 10.83 -3.09 1.46
CA PRO A 77 11.33 -4.29 0.79
C PRO A 77 10.74 -5.58 1.38
N THR A 78 10.27 -5.56 2.63
CA THR A 78 9.75 -6.73 3.34
C THR A 78 8.39 -6.48 3.97
N PHE A 79 7.66 -7.57 4.28
CA PHE A 79 6.38 -7.48 4.98
C PHE A 79 6.53 -6.96 6.40
N LYS A 80 7.64 -7.32 7.08
CA LYS A 80 7.92 -6.83 8.43
C LYS A 80 8.09 -5.31 8.43
N GLU A 81 8.93 -4.78 7.54
CA GLU A 81 9.11 -3.33 7.41
C GLU A 81 7.82 -2.62 7.00
N ALA A 82 6.95 -3.26 6.20
CA ALA A 82 5.66 -2.69 5.88
C ALA A 82 4.74 -2.56 7.11
N LEU A 83 4.81 -3.52 8.04
CA LEU A 83 4.09 -3.43 9.32
C LEU A 83 4.69 -2.33 10.20
N ASP A 84 6.02 -2.24 10.28
CA ASP A 84 6.72 -1.24 11.08
C ASP A 84 6.33 0.19 10.62
N ILE A 85 6.26 0.45 9.30
CA ILE A 85 5.79 1.73 8.74
C ILE A 85 4.34 2.01 9.17
N ILE A 86 3.45 1.02 9.08
CA ILE A 86 2.04 1.19 9.47
C ILE A 86 1.91 1.51 10.95
N GLU A 87 2.70 0.86 11.79
CA GLU A 87 2.69 1.07 13.23
C GLU A 87 3.13 2.50 13.58
N ILE A 88 4.22 2.98 12.98
CA ILE A 88 4.70 4.36 13.16
C ILE A 88 3.63 5.36 12.74
N GLU A 89 3.05 5.19 11.55
CA GLU A 89 2.02 6.08 11.02
C GLU A 89 0.72 6.09 11.86
N GLU A 90 0.35 4.97 12.47
CA GLU A 90 -0.78 4.93 13.41
C GLU A 90 -0.47 5.63 14.73
N ILE A 91 0.77 5.54 15.22
CA ILE A 91 1.21 6.27 16.41
C ILE A 91 1.19 7.77 16.13
N GLU A 92 1.78 8.21 15.01
CA GLU A 92 1.79 9.62 14.58
C GLU A 92 0.37 10.16 14.47
N ARG A 93 -0.54 9.44 13.80
CA ARG A 93 -1.95 9.84 13.67
C ARG A 93 -2.70 9.85 15.00
N SER A 94 -2.26 9.09 16.00
CA SER A 94 -2.85 9.09 17.34
C SER A 94 -2.31 10.24 18.20
N LEU A 95 -1.14 10.77 17.86
CA LEU A 95 -0.49 11.91 18.51
C LEU A 95 -0.88 13.25 17.86
N GLU A 96 -1.19 13.25 16.56
CA GLU A 96 -1.88 14.34 15.87
C GLU A 96 -3.34 14.40 16.37
N ILE A 97 -3.56 15.24 17.39
CA ILE A 97 -4.88 15.60 17.95
C ILE A 97 -5.75 16.30 16.90
#